data_AF-A0A2E6X5R6-F1
#
_entry.id   AF-A0A2E6X5R6-F1
#
_cell.length_a   1.000
_cell.length_b   1.000
_cell.length_c   1.000
_cell.angle_alpha   90.00
_cell.angle_beta   90.00
_cell.angle_gamma   90.00
#
_symmetry.space_group_name_H-M   'P 1'
#
loop_
_entity.id
_entity.type
_entity.pdbx_description
1 polymer ?
#
loop_
_entity_poly.entity_id
_entity_poly.type
_entity_poly.pdbx_seq_one_letter_code
_entity_poly.pdbx_strand_id
1 'polypeptide(L)'
;MLFETNVAFFLHMTTYWGFVYLYSDRKKNDFFKSCENSIRNQLLITYPSLFLFLRYFSPSSTNIFLSFLHFPFYIFMTDVWFYTFHRLFHLNFFWKWHKEHHKNQINVLSIDGGMIEHFLVNQMSVIVGPIITNKLGYAMNIHSFYAWIIFVTANSCLSHIPNKKNIVNNVIHENHHKYLWVNYGAGFYVMDKILGTYRE
;
A
#
# COMPACT_ATOMS: atom_id res chain seq x y z
N MET A 1 4.16 -5.72 -22.56
CA MET A 1 4.55 -4.93 -21.35
C MET A 1 3.68 -3.70 -21.10
N LEU A 2 3.54 -2.79 -22.08
CA LEU A 2 2.73 -1.58 -21.89
C LEU A 2 1.25 -1.90 -21.62
N PHE A 3 0.70 -2.89 -22.33
CA PHE A 3 -0.67 -3.36 -22.12
C PHE A 3 -0.90 -3.84 -20.69
N GLU A 4 -0.03 -4.72 -20.18
CA GLU A 4 -0.14 -5.27 -18.82
C GLU A 4 0.02 -4.20 -17.75
N THR A 5 0.90 -3.22 -18.00
CA THR A 5 1.06 -2.04 -17.14
C THR A 5 -0.23 -1.22 -17.08
N ASN A 6 -0.84 -0.95 -18.24
CA ASN A 6 -2.08 -0.19 -18.32
C ASN A 6 -3.22 -0.91 -17.59
N VAL A 7 -3.31 -2.24 -17.73
CA VAL A 7 -4.31 -3.05 -17.01
C VAL A 7 -4.06 -3.00 -15.49
N ALA A 8 -2.84 -3.27 -15.02
CA ALA A 8 -2.51 -3.22 -13.59
C ALA A 8 -2.80 -1.83 -12.99
N PHE A 9 -2.42 -0.77 -13.69
CA PHE A 9 -2.68 0.60 -13.25
C PHE A 9 -4.16 0.94 -13.26
N PHE A 10 -4.91 0.54 -14.30
CA PHE A 10 -6.35 0.74 -14.35
C PHE A 10 -7.07 0.03 -13.19
N LEU A 11 -6.66 -1.20 -12.86
CA LEU A 11 -7.20 -1.94 -11.71
C LEU A 11 -6.90 -1.24 -10.38
N HIS A 12 -5.68 -0.73 -10.20
CA HIS A 12 -5.33 0.09 -9.04
C HIS A 12 -6.22 1.36 -8.97
N MET A 13 -6.29 2.13 -10.06
CA MET A 13 -7.05 3.38 -10.13
C MET A 13 -8.54 3.14 -9.83
N THR A 14 -9.16 2.18 -10.51
CA THR A 14 -10.58 1.88 -10.31
C THR A 14 -10.88 1.40 -8.90
N THR A 15 -10.04 0.53 -8.33
CA THR A 15 -10.18 0.08 -6.95
C THR A 15 -10.05 1.27 -5.98
N TYR A 16 -8.94 2.01 -6.05
CA TYR A 16 -8.66 3.13 -5.15
C TYR A 16 -9.75 4.21 -5.21
N TRP A 17 -10.06 4.71 -6.41
CA TRP A 17 -11.05 5.76 -6.58
C TRP A 17 -12.47 5.29 -6.33
N GLY A 18 -12.76 4.00 -6.51
CA GLY A 18 -14.02 3.39 -6.06
C GLY A 18 -14.21 3.51 -4.55
N PHE A 19 -13.18 3.16 -3.77
CA PHE A 19 -13.20 3.34 -2.30
C PHE A 19 -13.31 4.81 -1.90
N VAL A 20 -12.52 5.69 -2.52
CA VAL A 20 -12.60 7.14 -2.26
C VAL A 20 -14.01 7.65 -2.56
N TYR A 21 -14.60 7.30 -3.69
CA TYR A 21 -15.95 7.73 -4.06
C TYR A 21 -17.00 7.29 -3.03
N LEU A 22 -16.92 6.05 -2.54
CA LEU A 22 -17.88 5.44 -1.63
C LEU A 22 -17.76 5.90 -0.18
N TYR A 23 -16.55 6.22 0.29
CA TYR A 23 -16.26 6.33 1.72
C TYR A 23 -15.55 7.61 2.16
N SER A 24 -15.12 8.48 1.24
CA SER A 24 -14.51 9.76 1.61
C SER A 24 -15.54 10.77 2.12
N ASP A 25 -15.15 11.53 3.14
CA ASP A 25 -15.89 12.72 3.54
C ASP A 25 -15.42 13.92 2.70
N ARG A 26 -16.23 14.26 1.69
CA ARG A 26 -15.92 15.35 0.74
C ARG A 26 -16.10 16.74 1.34
N LYS A 27 -16.63 16.85 2.56
CA LYS A 27 -16.80 18.14 3.25
C LYS A 27 -15.55 18.56 4.00
N LYS A 28 -14.54 17.69 4.14
CA LYS A 28 -13.26 18.06 4.76
C LYS A 28 -12.51 19.06 3.88
N ASN A 29 -11.94 20.09 4.52
CA ASN A 29 -11.25 21.20 3.84
C ASN A 29 -10.02 20.77 3.03
N ASP A 30 -9.43 19.63 3.37
CA ASP A 30 -8.23 19.05 2.73
C ASP A 30 -8.56 18.08 1.57
N PHE A 31 -9.83 17.71 1.38
CA PHE A 31 -10.23 16.62 0.49
C PHE A 31 -9.67 16.76 -0.94
N PHE A 32 -9.82 17.94 -1.55
CA PHE A 32 -9.33 18.18 -2.90
C PHE A 32 -7.80 18.16 -2.97
N LYS A 33 -7.12 18.62 -1.91
CA LYS A 33 -5.66 18.59 -1.86
C LYS A 33 -5.13 17.16 -1.72
N SER A 34 -5.76 16.35 -0.89
CA SER A 34 -5.44 14.91 -0.77
C SER A 34 -5.74 14.15 -2.06
N CYS A 35 -6.81 14.52 -2.79
CA CYS A 35 -7.06 13.99 -4.14
C CYS A 35 -5.93 14.33 -5.12
N GLU A 36 -5.53 15.61 -5.18
CA GLU A 36 -4.43 16.06 -6.03
C GLU A 36 -3.13 15.31 -5.72
N ASN A 37 -2.78 15.18 -4.44
CA ASN A 37 -1.61 14.44 -3.98
C ASN A 37 -1.68 12.96 -4.38
N SER A 38 -2.84 12.32 -4.22
CA SER A 38 -3.07 10.92 -4.60
C SER A 38 -2.89 10.72 -6.11
N ILE A 39 -3.51 11.57 -6.94
CA ILE A 39 -3.38 11.53 -8.40
C ILE A 39 -1.91 11.72 -8.80
N ARG A 40 -1.21 12.69 -8.18
CA ARG A 40 0.21 12.92 -8.44
C ARG A 40 1.05 11.69 -8.12
N ASN A 41 0.83 11.07 -6.96
CA ASN A 41 1.54 9.86 -6.55
C ASN A 41 1.26 8.69 -7.51
N GLN A 42 0.00 8.51 -7.93
CA GLN A 42 -0.39 7.48 -8.89
C GLN A 42 0.27 7.65 -10.26
N LEU A 43 0.26 8.87 -10.80
CA LEU A 43 0.80 9.14 -12.14
C LEU A 43 2.33 9.20 -12.16
N LEU A 44 2.96 9.79 -11.15
CA LEU A 44 4.40 10.03 -11.15
C LEU A 44 5.21 8.90 -10.50
N ILE A 45 4.60 8.12 -9.60
CA ILE A 45 5.29 7.04 -8.89
C ILE A 45 4.69 5.68 -9.24
N THR A 46 3.39 5.45 -9.01
CA THR A 46 2.78 4.12 -9.20
C THR A 46 2.91 3.65 -10.65
N TYR A 47 2.49 4.46 -11.63
CA TYR A 47 2.52 4.05 -13.04
C TYR A 47 3.95 3.77 -13.55
N PRO A 48 4.94 4.66 -13.38
CA PRO A 48 6.32 4.38 -13.80
C PRO A 48 6.93 3.18 -13.05
N SER A 49 6.64 3.03 -11.76
CA SER A 49 7.15 1.91 -10.98
C SER A 49 6.56 0.57 -11.44
N LEU A 50 5.25 0.53 -11.75
CA LEU A 50 4.62 -0.66 -12.33
C LEU A 50 5.19 -0.99 -13.71
N PHE A 51 5.41 0.02 -14.55
CA PHE A 51 6.03 -0.17 -15.86
C PHE A 51 7.42 -0.79 -15.75
N LEU A 52 8.28 -0.22 -14.89
CA LEU A 52 9.63 -0.72 -14.65
C LEU A 52 9.60 -2.13 -14.03
N PHE A 53 8.76 -2.35 -13.02
CA PHE A 53 8.61 -3.65 -12.39
C PHE A 53 8.23 -4.72 -13.42
N LEU A 54 7.17 -4.50 -14.20
CA LEU A 54 6.73 -5.47 -15.20
C LEU A 54 7.79 -5.65 -16.29
N ARG A 55 8.50 -4.59 -16.70
CA ARG A 55 9.57 -4.68 -17.71
C ARG A 55 10.72 -5.58 -17.29
N TYR A 56 11.11 -5.57 -16.02
CA TYR A 56 12.27 -6.32 -15.50
C TYR A 56 11.91 -7.61 -14.77
N PHE A 57 10.70 -7.74 -14.26
CA PHE A 57 10.19 -8.87 -13.47
C PHE A 57 8.92 -9.43 -14.10
N SER A 58 8.93 -9.57 -15.43
CA SER A 58 7.76 -9.96 -16.20
C SER A 58 7.10 -11.22 -15.62
N PRO A 59 5.80 -11.16 -15.28
CA PRO A 59 5.02 -12.33 -14.90
C PRO A 59 5.04 -13.34 -16.06
N SER A 60 5.68 -14.49 -15.86
CA SER A 60 5.90 -15.49 -16.91
C SER A 60 5.33 -16.87 -16.55
N SER A 61 4.85 -17.06 -15.32
CA SER A 61 4.27 -18.34 -14.91
C SER A 61 2.89 -18.54 -15.52
N THR A 62 2.65 -19.74 -16.05
CA THR A 62 1.34 -20.19 -16.51
C THR A 62 0.50 -20.80 -15.38
N ASN A 63 1.11 -21.14 -14.25
CA ASN A 63 0.42 -21.76 -13.12
C ASN A 63 -0.16 -20.69 -12.17
N ILE A 64 -1.42 -20.35 -12.39
CA ILE A 64 -2.16 -19.38 -11.58
C ILE A 64 -2.34 -19.85 -10.13
N PHE A 65 -2.57 -21.15 -9.91
CA PHE A 65 -2.80 -21.70 -8.57
C PHE A 65 -1.54 -21.59 -7.71
N LEU A 66 -0.39 -22.03 -8.23
CA LEU A 66 0.90 -21.87 -7.56
C LEU A 66 1.22 -20.41 -7.27
N SER A 67 0.87 -19.50 -8.19
CA SER A 67 1.07 -18.06 -8.00
C SER A 67 0.26 -17.49 -6.82
N PHE A 68 -0.96 -17.99 -6.58
CA PHE A 68 -1.74 -17.62 -5.40
C PHE A 68 -1.16 -18.18 -4.10
N LEU A 69 -0.49 -19.35 -4.12
CA LEU A 69 0.18 -19.88 -2.95
C LEU A 69 1.35 -19.00 -2.48
N HIS A 70 1.85 -18.08 -3.30
CA HIS A 70 2.86 -17.10 -2.88
C HIS A 70 2.27 -15.92 -2.09
N PHE A 71 0.94 -15.72 -2.06
CA PHE A 71 0.34 -14.56 -1.39
C PHE A 71 0.65 -14.46 0.10
N PRO A 72 0.63 -15.56 0.91
CA PRO A 72 1.08 -15.49 2.30
C PRO A 72 2.50 -14.95 2.45
N PHE A 73 3.41 -15.35 1.56
CA PHE A 73 4.77 -14.83 1.52
C PHE A 73 4.79 -13.34 1.13
N TYR A 74 3.98 -12.92 0.14
CA TYR A 74 3.88 -11.50 -0.22
C TYR A 74 3.36 -10.65 0.92
N ILE A 75 2.31 -11.09 1.61
CA ILE A 75 1.77 -10.38 2.78
C ILE A 75 2.83 -10.23 3.86
N PHE A 76 3.59 -11.30 4.14
CA PHE A 76 4.70 -11.24 5.09
C PHE A 76 5.79 -10.24 4.65
N MET A 77 6.22 -10.29 3.39
CA MET A 77 7.23 -9.35 2.88
C MET A 77 6.72 -7.90 2.82
N THR A 78 5.44 -7.70 2.53
CA THR A 78 4.77 -6.39 2.62
C THR A 78 4.84 -5.88 4.06
N ASP A 79 4.49 -6.69 5.07
CA ASP A 79 4.56 -6.27 6.47
C ASP A 79 5.99 -5.93 6.90
N VAL A 80 6.98 -6.77 6.55
CA VAL A 80 8.40 -6.52 6.84
C VAL A 80 8.88 -5.20 6.25
N TRP A 81 8.63 -4.99 4.96
CA TRP A 81 9.09 -3.79 4.26
C TRP A 81 8.36 -2.54 4.74
N PHE A 82 7.02 -2.61 4.79
CA PHE A 82 6.16 -1.50 5.21
C PHE A 82 6.52 -1.09 6.63
N TYR A 83 6.58 -2.01 7.58
CA TYR A 83 6.98 -1.74 8.96
C TYR A 83 8.32 -0.99 9.04
N THR A 84 9.32 -1.49 8.31
CA THR A 84 10.69 -0.96 8.37
C THR A 84 10.72 0.49 7.90
N PHE A 85 10.21 0.76 6.69
CA PHE A 85 10.24 2.10 6.15
C PHE A 85 9.24 3.03 6.85
N HIS A 86 8.07 2.55 7.22
CA HIS A 86 7.10 3.35 7.95
C HIS A 86 7.69 3.82 9.28
N ARG A 87 8.29 2.93 10.07
CA ARG A 87 8.97 3.30 11.33
C ARG A 87 10.14 4.27 11.10
N LEU A 88 10.93 4.09 10.04
CA LEU A 88 11.99 5.04 9.67
C LEU A 88 11.42 6.43 9.34
N PHE A 89 10.24 6.50 8.74
CA PHE A 89 9.58 7.75 8.36
C PHE A 89 9.02 8.56 9.54
N HIS A 90 8.93 7.94 10.72
CA HIS A 90 8.67 8.62 12.01
C HIS A 90 9.94 9.21 12.66
N LEU A 91 11.13 9.00 12.09
CA LEU A 91 12.35 9.65 12.56
C LEU A 91 12.47 11.08 12.04
N ASN A 92 13.10 11.97 12.81
CA ASN A 92 13.24 13.41 12.51
C ASN A 92 13.66 13.73 11.06
N PHE A 93 14.60 12.96 10.50
CA PHE A 93 15.10 13.19 9.15
C PHE A 93 14.03 12.94 8.08
N PHE A 94 13.24 11.88 8.24
CA PHE A 94 12.25 11.45 7.26
C PHE A 94 10.85 12.02 7.52
N TRP A 95 10.58 12.49 8.73
CA TRP A 95 9.28 13.02 9.16
C TRP A 95 8.70 14.08 8.23
N LYS A 96 9.55 14.92 7.61
CA LYS A 96 9.10 15.96 6.67
C LYS A 96 8.32 15.41 5.47
N TRP A 97 8.54 14.15 5.09
CA TRP A 97 7.83 13.48 4.00
C TRP A 97 6.59 12.73 4.47
N HIS A 98 6.53 12.34 5.74
CA HIS A 98 5.45 11.55 6.34
C HIS A 98 4.40 12.39 7.08
N LYS A 99 4.79 13.56 7.60
CA LYS A 99 3.92 14.43 8.40
C LYS A 99 2.64 14.85 7.67
N GLU A 100 2.65 14.92 6.34
CA GLU A 100 1.45 15.29 5.57
C GLU A 100 0.40 14.19 5.64
N HIS A 101 0.82 12.92 5.61
CA HIS A 101 -0.06 11.77 5.81
C HIS A 101 -0.73 11.79 7.19
N HIS A 102 0.01 12.21 8.23
CA HIS A 102 -0.49 12.34 9.61
C HIS A 102 -1.24 13.64 9.90
N LYS A 103 -1.15 14.63 9.02
CA LYS A 103 -1.74 15.96 9.24
C LYS A 103 -3.26 15.93 9.17
N ASN A 104 -3.78 15.05 8.33
CA ASN A 104 -5.20 14.93 8.06
C ASN A 104 -5.77 13.85 8.99
N GLN A 105 -6.97 14.08 9.53
CA GLN A 105 -7.72 12.99 10.15
C GLN A 105 -7.88 11.88 9.13
N ILE A 106 -7.61 10.63 9.53
CA ILE A 106 -7.71 9.41 8.72
C ILE A 106 -8.85 9.54 7.71
N ASN A 107 -8.47 9.50 6.45
CA ASN A 107 -9.35 9.62 5.31
C ASN A 107 -9.01 8.47 4.36
N VAL A 108 -9.97 8.08 3.51
CA VAL A 108 -9.81 6.94 2.59
C VAL A 108 -8.72 7.17 1.53
N LEU A 109 -8.20 8.40 1.44
CA LEU A 109 -7.12 8.78 0.53
C LEU A 109 -5.77 8.27 1.08
N SER A 110 -5.67 6.96 1.30
CA SER A 110 -4.56 6.26 1.98
C SER A 110 -3.15 6.45 1.38
N ILE A 111 -3.04 7.08 0.21
CA ILE A 111 -1.76 7.39 -0.42
C ILE A 111 -1.52 8.90 -0.56
N ASP A 112 -2.23 9.73 0.22
CA ASP A 112 -2.08 11.18 0.28
C ASP A 112 -0.84 11.63 1.08
N GLY A 113 0.32 11.10 0.72
CA GLY A 113 1.61 11.42 1.35
C GLY A 113 2.62 12.10 0.42
N GLY A 114 3.84 12.29 0.92
CA GLY A 114 4.96 12.74 0.10
C GLY A 114 5.33 11.69 -0.96
N MET A 115 5.87 12.11 -2.11
CA MET A 115 6.25 11.16 -3.19
C MET A 115 7.31 10.13 -2.74
N ILE A 116 8.25 10.53 -1.88
CA ILE A 116 9.30 9.64 -1.35
C ILE A 116 8.71 8.60 -0.39
N GLU A 117 7.77 9.01 0.45
CA GLU A 117 7.00 8.10 1.31
C GLU A 117 6.17 7.15 0.46
N HIS A 118 5.43 7.67 -0.52
CA HIS A 118 4.63 6.84 -1.39
C HIS A 118 5.48 5.83 -2.16
N PHE A 119 6.69 6.19 -2.61
CA PHE A 119 7.59 5.24 -3.25
C PHE A 119 8.09 4.18 -2.26
N LEU A 120 8.73 4.58 -1.16
CA LEU A 120 9.42 3.65 -0.26
C LEU A 120 8.48 2.87 0.66
N VAL A 121 7.43 3.49 1.17
CA VAL A 121 6.49 2.88 2.11
C VAL A 121 5.36 2.18 1.35
N ASN A 122 4.68 2.86 0.43
CA ASN A 122 3.50 2.27 -0.23
C ASN A 122 3.86 1.38 -1.42
N GLN A 123 4.50 1.95 -2.45
CA GLN A 123 4.74 1.28 -3.72
C GLN A 123 5.70 0.08 -3.59
N MET A 124 6.81 0.25 -2.88
CA MET A 124 7.80 -0.83 -2.70
C MET A 124 7.25 -2.00 -1.88
N SER A 125 6.38 -1.75 -0.89
CA SER A 125 5.72 -2.80 -0.10
C SER A 125 4.85 -3.72 -0.96
N VAL A 126 4.32 -3.21 -2.08
CA VAL A 126 3.51 -4.01 -3.02
C VAL A 126 4.38 -4.91 -3.91
N ILE A 127 5.57 -4.45 -4.30
CA ILE A 127 6.39 -5.14 -5.32
C ILE A 127 7.55 -5.95 -4.74
N VAL A 128 7.98 -5.71 -3.50
CA VAL A 128 9.13 -6.41 -2.89
C VAL A 128 8.95 -7.92 -2.84
N GLY A 129 7.78 -8.42 -2.42
CA GLY A 129 7.48 -9.85 -2.40
C GLY A 129 7.58 -10.48 -3.80
N PRO A 130 6.86 -9.95 -4.80
CA PRO A 130 6.97 -10.38 -6.20
C PRO A 130 8.39 -10.30 -6.79
N ILE A 131 9.18 -9.28 -6.45
CA ILE A 131 10.59 -9.17 -6.87
C ILE A 131 11.41 -10.35 -6.32
N ILE A 132 11.28 -10.63 -5.03
CA ILE A 132 12.03 -11.69 -4.36
C ILE A 132 11.65 -13.06 -4.92
N THR A 133 10.36 -13.38 -5.05
CA THR A 133 9.94 -14.68 -5.61
C THR A 133 10.39 -14.85 -7.05
N ASN A 134 10.31 -13.80 -7.87
CA ASN A 134 10.83 -13.84 -9.24
C ASN A 134 12.34 -14.14 -9.27
N LYS A 135 13.13 -13.50 -8.41
CA LYS A 135 14.59 -13.77 -8.30
C LYS A 135 14.92 -15.18 -7.80
N LEU A 136 14.03 -15.79 -7.02
CA LEU A 136 14.15 -17.18 -6.57
C LEU A 136 13.66 -18.20 -7.62
N GLY A 137 13.27 -17.76 -8.83
CA GLY A 137 12.78 -18.62 -9.90
C GLY A 137 11.27 -18.90 -9.85
N TYR A 138 10.56 -18.32 -8.88
CA TYR A 138 9.11 -18.44 -8.70
C TYR A 138 8.39 -17.25 -9.33
N ALA A 139 8.46 -17.14 -10.65
CA ALA A 139 7.73 -16.10 -11.38
C ALA A 139 6.23 -16.21 -11.12
N MET A 140 5.57 -15.06 -11.00
CA MET A 140 4.12 -14.98 -10.79
C MET A 140 3.36 -15.01 -12.12
N ASN A 141 2.14 -15.51 -12.12
CA ASN A 141 1.18 -15.36 -13.21
C ASN A 141 0.62 -13.93 -13.26
N ILE A 142 0.43 -13.38 -14.46
CA ILE A 142 -0.03 -12.00 -14.64
C ILE A 142 -1.41 -11.73 -14.00
N HIS A 143 -2.34 -12.70 -14.03
CA HIS A 143 -3.67 -12.53 -13.43
C HIS A 143 -3.61 -12.59 -11.90
N SER A 144 -2.73 -13.42 -11.33
CA SER A 144 -2.44 -13.39 -9.89
C SER A 144 -1.81 -12.06 -9.48
N PHE A 145 -0.97 -11.46 -10.32
CA PHE A 145 -0.45 -10.11 -10.05
C PHE A 145 -1.56 -9.05 -10.05
N TYR A 146 -2.49 -9.10 -11.00
CA TYR A 146 -3.65 -8.21 -11.02
C TYR A 146 -4.52 -8.37 -9.77
N ALA A 147 -4.80 -9.61 -9.35
CA ALA A 147 -5.52 -9.89 -8.12
C ALA A 147 -4.78 -9.35 -6.89
N TRP A 148 -3.45 -9.48 -6.86
CA TRP A 148 -2.60 -8.92 -5.82
C TRP A 148 -2.72 -7.39 -5.74
N ILE A 149 -2.65 -6.68 -6.88
CA ILE A 149 -2.81 -5.21 -6.93
C ILE A 149 -4.18 -4.76 -6.39
N ILE A 150 -5.26 -5.44 -6.77
CA ILE A 150 -6.61 -5.13 -6.25
C ILE A 150 -6.64 -5.37 -4.75
N PHE A 151 -6.15 -6.52 -4.28
CA PHE A 151 -6.15 -6.89 -2.87
C PHE A 151 -5.41 -5.87 -2.00
N VAL A 152 -4.17 -5.53 -2.36
CA VAL A 152 -3.37 -4.57 -1.56
C VAL A 152 -3.93 -3.16 -1.61
N THR A 153 -4.46 -2.74 -2.77
CA THR A 153 -5.09 -1.40 -2.91
C THR A 153 -6.34 -1.31 -2.04
N ALA A 154 -7.21 -2.33 -2.10
CA ALA A 154 -8.40 -2.39 -1.27
C ALA A 154 -8.06 -2.43 0.22
N ASN A 155 -7.06 -3.23 0.62
CA ASN A 155 -6.62 -3.29 2.02
C ASN A 155 -6.09 -1.93 2.52
N SER A 156 -5.30 -1.22 1.71
CA SER A 156 -4.82 0.14 2.02
C SER A 156 -5.99 1.09 2.25
N CYS A 157 -6.97 1.14 1.34
CA CYS A 157 -8.16 1.96 1.51
C CYS A 157 -8.99 1.57 2.75
N LEU A 158 -9.21 0.27 2.98
CA LEU A 158 -9.99 -0.24 4.10
C LEU A 158 -9.41 0.13 5.46
N SER A 159 -8.07 0.11 5.58
CA SER A 159 -7.36 0.53 6.81
C SER A 159 -7.53 2.03 7.13
N HIS A 160 -8.04 2.81 6.17
CA HIS A 160 -8.18 4.25 6.27
C HIS A 160 -9.65 4.74 6.19
N ILE A 161 -10.64 3.86 6.32
CA ILE A 161 -12.04 4.26 6.39
C ILE A 161 -12.36 4.72 7.82
N PRO A 162 -12.61 6.01 8.10
CA PRO A 162 -12.86 6.47 9.46
C PRO A 162 -14.10 5.82 10.10
N ASN A 163 -14.03 5.56 11.41
CA ASN A 163 -15.18 5.25 12.28
C ASN A 163 -16.03 4.01 11.94
N LYS A 164 -15.55 3.06 11.14
CA LYS A 164 -16.18 1.73 11.07
C LYS A 164 -15.62 0.82 12.16
N LYS A 165 -16.27 0.83 13.32
CA LYS A 165 -15.96 0.00 14.52
C LYS A 165 -15.83 -1.51 14.25
N ASN A 166 -16.26 -1.99 13.08
CA ASN A 166 -16.29 -3.43 12.74
C ASN A 166 -15.17 -3.86 11.77
N ILE A 167 -14.21 -2.99 11.44
CA ILE A 167 -13.04 -3.36 10.63
C ILE A 167 -11.80 -3.29 11.54
N VAL A 168 -11.33 -4.45 12.00
CA VAL A 168 -10.23 -4.58 12.99
C VAL A 168 -8.99 -3.78 12.58
N ASN A 169 -8.61 -3.80 11.30
CA ASN A 169 -7.42 -3.09 10.81
C ASN A 169 -7.52 -1.56 10.92
N ASN A 170 -8.74 -1.00 10.94
CA ASN A 170 -8.96 0.44 11.04
C ASN A 170 -8.62 0.97 12.43
N VAL A 171 -9.04 0.27 13.49
CA VAL A 171 -8.78 0.69 14.88
C VAL A 171 -7.28 0.69 15.17
N ILE A 172 -6.58 -0.33 14.67
CA ILE A 172 -5.13 -0.47 14.85
C ILE A 172 -4.37 0.67 14.12
N HIS A 173 -4.78 1.00 12.89
CA HIS A 173 -4.20 2.14 12.15
C HIS A 173 -4.60 3.49 12.73
N GLU A 174 -5.78 3.59 13.34
CA GLU A 174 -6.19 4.80 14.06
C GLU A 174 -5.34 5.05 15.30
N ASN A 175 -5.02 3.99 16.04
CA ASN A 175 -4.04 4.05 17.10
C ASN A 175 -2.65 4.49 16.58
N HIS A 176 -2.26 4.08 15.37
CA HIS A 176 -1.02 4.54 14.75
C HIS A 176 -1.03 6.07 14.54
N HIS A 177 -2.06 6.62 13.89
CA HIS A 177 -2.20 8.07 13.69
C HIS A 177 -2.29 8.86 15.00
N LYS A 178 -2.86 8.26 16.05
CA LYS A 178 -3.01 8.89 17.37
C LYS A 178 -1.72 8.91 18.19
N TYR A 179 -0.99 7.80 18.24
CA TYR A 179 0.16 7.65 19.12
C TYR A 179 1.49 7.78 18.39
N LEU A 180 1.58 7.55 17.07
CA LEU A 180 2.81 7.67 16.26
C LEU A 180 3.96 6.70 16.62
N TRP A 181 3.93 6.05 17.79
CA TRP A 181 4.96 5.11 18.25
C TRP A 181 4.54 3.62 18.23
N VAL A 182 3.38 3.30 17.65
CA VAL A 182 2.81 1.93 17.61
C VAL A 182 2.26 1.61 16.23
N ASN A 183 2.07 0.32 15.93
CA ASN A 183 1.33 -0.20 14.77
C ASN A 183 1.86 0.30 13.42
N TYR A 184 3.17 0.12 13.18
CA TYR A 184 3.80 0.57 11.94
C TYR A 184 3.56 -0.36 10.75
N GLY A 185 3.27 -1.63 11.00
CA GLY A 185 3.10 -2.67 10.00
C GLY A 185 1.78 -2.57 9.23
N ALA A 186 1.59 -3.51 8.31
CA ALA A 186 0.41 -3.56 7.44
C ALA A 186 -0.07 -5.01 7.27
N GLY A 187 -1.39 -5.19 7.25
CA GLY A 187 -2.00 -6.52 7.13
C GLY A 187 -2.10 -7.22 8.48
N PHE A 188 -1.12 -8.05 8.83
CA PHE A 188 -1.17 -8.87 10.06
C PHE A 188 -0.37 -8.30 11.24
N TYR A 189 0.36 -7.20 11.02
CA TYR A 189 1.18 -6.51 12.03
C TYR A 189 2.18 -7.48 12.69
N VAL A 190 2.81 -8.34 11.88
CA VAL A 190 3.72 -9.39 12.36
C VAL A 190 4.94 -8.75 12.99
N MET A 191 5.53 -7.78 12.31
CA MET A 191 6.70 -7.05 12.81
C MET A 191 6.40 -6.25 14.07
N ASP A 192 5.22 -5.63 14.18
CA ASP A 192 4.83 -4.94 15.42
C ASP A 192 4.74 -5.89 16.62
N LYS A 193 4.20 -7.09 16.42
CA LYS A 193 4.11 -8.11 17.47
C LYS A 193 5.48 -8.62 17.88
N ILE A 194 6.37 -8.85 16.90
CA ILE A 194 7.75 -9.32 17.16
C ILE A 194 8.57 -8.24 17.89
N LEU A 195 8.43 -6.98 17.48
CA LEU A 195 9.27 -5.87 17.97
C LEU A 195 8.61 -5.06 19.10
N GLY A 196 7.46 -5.51 19.60
CA GLY A 196 6.80 -4.91 20.76
C GLY A 196 6.18 -3.53 20.50
N THR A 197 5.80 -3.23 19.25
CA THR A 197 5.13 -1.98 18.87
C THR A 197 3.64 -2.16 18.55
N TYR A 198 3.08 -3.35 18.78
CA TYR A 198 1.66 -3.64 18.55
C TYR A 198 0.77 -3.11 19.68
N ARG A 199 -0.35 -2.47 19.32
CA ARG A 199 -1.35 -1.95 20.25
C ARG A 199 -2.77 -2.09 19.69
N GLU A 200 -3.63 -2.76 20.44
CA GLU A 200 -5.07 -2.88 20.18
C GLU A 200 -5.83 -1.58 20.45
#